data_AF-A0A1H1P3B8-F1
#
_entry.id   AF-A0A1H1P3B8-F1
#
_cell.length_a   1.000
_cell.length_b   1.000
_cell.length_c   1.000
_cell.angle_alpha   90.00
_cell.angle_beta   90.00
_cell.angle_gamma   90.00
#
_symmetry.space_group_name_H-M   'P 1'
#
loop_
_entity.id
_entity.type
_entity.pdbx_description
1 polymer ?
#
loop_
_entity_poly.entity_id
_entity_poly.type
_entity_poly.pdbx_seq_one_letter_code
_entity_poly.pdbx_strand_id
1 'polypeptide(L)' 'MSGQEPAVDGAAPAPVMLEVTRGTATEEELAALIAVLGDAYANEQAEATVEEPRVSAWTRTQRPLRRPLRRDIPWGRFAG' A
#
# COMPACT_ATOMS: atom_id res chain seq x y z
N MET A 1 17.46 12.83 3.81
CA MET A 1 17.36 11.96 2.62
C MET A 1 16.13 11.09 2.82
N SER A 2 14.94 11.67 2.75
CA SER A 2 13.69 10.89 2.80
C SER A 2 13.28 10.67 1.36
N GLY A 3 13.39 9.42 0.90
CA GLY A 3 12.84 9.00 -0.37
C GLY A 3 11.33 9.17 -0.29
N GLN A 4 10.80 10.06 -1.12
CA GLN A 4 9.39 10.07 -1.47
C GLN A 4 9.16 8.77 -2.23
N GLU A 5 8.67 7.72 -1.56
CA GLU A 5 8.05 6.59 -2.24
C GLU A 5 6.94 7.20 -3.12
N PRO A 6 6.95 6.97 -4.44
CA PRO A 6 5.93 7.54 -5.30
C PRO A 6 4.58 7.04 -4.78
N ALA A 7 3.68 7.98 -4.50
CA ALA A 7 2.28 7.65 -4.36
C ALA A 7 1.90 6.95 -5.67
N VAL A 8 1.70 5.63 -5.59
CA VAL A 8 1.01 4.91 -6.64
C VAL A 8 -0.37 5.54 -6.68
N ASP A 9 -0.53 6.52 -7.58
CA ASP A 9 -1.83 6.90 -8.08
C ASP A 9 -2.57 5.61 -8.40
N GLY A 10 -3.88 5.57 -8.12
CA GLY A 10 -4.77 4.45 -8.40
C GLY A 10 -4.84 4.16 -9.91
N ALA A 11 -3.73 3.69 -10.46
CA ALA A 11 -3.57 3.30 -11.83
C ALA A 11 -4.55 2.16 -12.04
N ALA A 12 -5.43 2.34 -13.01
CA ALA A 12 -6.35 1.30 -13.42
C ALA A 12 -5.54 0.00 -13.61
N PRO A 13 -6.01 -1.13 -13.03
CA PRO A 13 -5.27 -2.38 -13.11
C PRO A 13 -4.93 -2.69 -14.56
N ALA A 14 -3.71 -3.17 -14.79
CA ALA A 14 -3.29 -3.56 -16.13
C ALA A 14 -4.30 -4.56 -16.72
N PRO A 15 -4.59 -4.49 -18.03
CA PRO A 15 -5.53 -5.39 -18.66
C PRO A 15 -5.10 -6.85 -18.48
N VAL A 16 -6.06 -7.73 -18.18
CA VAL A 16 -5.82 -9.17 -18.06
C VAL A 16 -5.50 -9.73 -19.44
N MET A 17 -4.34 -10.39 -19.59
CA MET A 17 -3.98 -11.11 -20.81
C MET A 17 -4.31 -12.59 -20.69
N LEU A 18 -5.04 -13.11 -21.67
CA LEU A 18 -5.40 -14.52 -21.81
C LEU A 18 -4.83 -15.04 -23.14
N GLU A 19 -4.13 -16.18 -23.10
CA GLU A 19 -3.56 -16.85 -24.28
C GLU A 19 -4.03 -18.31 -24.34
N VAL A 20 -4.56 -18.71 -25.49
CA VAL A 20 -4.97 -20.10 -25.75
C VAL A 20 -3.78 -20.85 -26.34
N THR A 21 -3.16 -21.73 -25.54
CA THR A 21 -1.93 -22.44 -25.93
C THR A 21 -2.17 -23.69 -26.77
N ARG A 22 -3.40 -24.20 -26.80
CA ARG A 22 -3.78 -25.39 -27.58
C ARG A 22 -5.26 -25.33 -27.98
N GLY A 23 -5.56 -25.79 -29.19
CA GLY A 23 -6.92 -25.83 -29.73
C GLY A 23 -7.37 -24.48 -30.27
N THR A 24 -8.62 -24.40 -30.69
CA THR A 24 -9.28 -23.18 -31.15
C THR A 24 -10.53 -22.96 -30.32
N ALA A 25 -10.51 -21.95 -29.45
CA ALA A 25 -11.67 -21.57 -28.65
C ALA A 25 -12.69 -20.86 -29.55
N THR A 26 -13.98 -21.17 -29.38
CA THR A 26 -15.04 -20.43 -30.08
C THR A 26 -15.30 -19.08 -29.41
N GLU A 27 -16.01 -18.18 -30.11
CA GLU A 27 -16.38 -16.88 -29.56
C GLU A 27 -17.27 -17.02 -28.31
N GLU A 28 -18.17 -18.01 -28.31
CA GLU A 28 -19.06 -18.29 -27.19
C GLU A 28 -18.29 -18.80 -25.97
N GLU A 29 -17.31 -19.68 -26.18
CA GLU A 29 -16.45 -20.19 -25.11
C GLU A 29 -15.59 -19.07 -24.49
N LEU A 30 -15.03 -18.19 -25.33
CA LEU A 30 -14.27 -17.03 -24.86
C LEU A 30 -15.17 -16.07 -24.07
N ALA A 31 -16.39 -15.80 -24.54
CA ALA A 31 -17.34 -14.96 -23.83
C ALA A 31 -17.72 -15.57 -22.46
N ALA A 32 -17.97 -16.88 -22.41
CA ALA A 32 -18.27 -17.59 -21.17
C ALA A 32 -17.11 -17.52 -20.18
N LEU A 33 -15.87 -17.72 -20.66
CA LEU A 33 -14.67 -17.63 -19.84
C LEU A 33 -14.49 -16.23 -19.26
N ILE A 34 -14.60 -15.19 -20.08
CA ILE A 34 -14.45 -13.79 -19.67
C ILE A 34 -15.51 -13.43 -18.61
N ALA A 35 -16.76 -13.85 -18.81
CA ALA A 35 -17.83 -13.60 -17.86
C ALA A 35 -17.56 -14.23 -16.49
N VAL A 36 -17.16 -15.52 -16.47
CA VAL A 36 -16.86 -16.25 -15.23
C VAL A 36 -15.65 -15.66 -14.52
N LEU A 37 -14.57 -15.35 -15.27
CA LEU A 37 -13.36 -14.78 -14.69
C LEU A 37 -13.61 -13.37 -14.15
N GLY A 38 -14.41 -12.56 -14.87
CA GLY A 38 -14.82 -11.23 -14.44
C GLY A 38 -15.61 -11.26 -13.14
N ASP A 39 -16.56 -12.18 -13.00
CA ASP A 39 -17.34 -12.36 -11.76
C ASP A 39 -16.47 -12.83 -10.59
N ALA A 40 -15.58 -13.80 -10.82
CA ALA A 40 -14.64 -14.28 -9.80
C ALA A 40 -13.72 -13.15 -9.30
N TYR A 41 -13.15 -12.35 -10.21
CA TYR A 41 -12.33 -11.19 -9.83
C TYR A 41 -13.13 -10.11 -9.12
N ALA A 42 -14.37 -9.83 -9.53
CA ALA A 42 -15.21 -8.85 -8.85
C ALA A 42 -15.50 -9.27 -7.40
N ASN A 43 -15.79 -10.56 -7.19
CA ASN A 43 -15.98 -11.13 -5.85
C ASN A 43 -14.71 -11.06 -5.01
N GLU A 44 -13.55 -11.43 -5.57
CA GLU A 44 -12.25 -11.33 -4.89
C GLU A 44 -11.93 -9.87 -4.50
N GLN A 45 -12.17 -8.91 -5.40
CA GLN A 45 -11.95 -7.49 -5.13
C GLN A 45 -12.90 -6.96 -4.05
N ALA A 46 -14.14 -7.45 -4.00
CA ALA A 46 -15.10 -7.07 -2.96
C ALA A 46 -14.69 -7.60 -1.56
N GLU A 47 -14.04 -8.77 -1.52
CA GLU A 47 -13.54 -9.38 -0.28
C GLU A 47 -12.13 -8.90 0.11
N ALA A 48 -11.42 -8.23 -0.81
CA ALA A 48 -10.09 -7.70 -0.56
C ALA A 48 -10.12 -6.64 0.56
N THR A 49 -9.61 -7.01 1.73
CA THR A 49 -9.61 -6.19 2.95
C THR A 49 -8.20 -5.80 3.35
N VAL A 50 -7.47 -5.13 2.46
CA VAL A 50 -6.16 -4.58 2.80
C VAL A 50 -6.37 -3.27 3.57
N GLU A 51 -5.82 -3.19 4.79
CA GLU A 51 -5.82 -1.94 5.54
C GLU A 51 -4.88 -0.93 4.84
N GLU A 52 -5.43 0.23 4.46
CA GLU A 52 -4.62 1.33 3.96
C GLU A 52 -3.54 1.70 4.95
N PRO A 53 -2.30 1.97 4.52
CA PRO A 53 -1.24 2.39 5.42
C PRO A 53 -1.62 3.72 6.09
N ARG A 54 -2.09 3.65 7.35
CA ARG A 54 -2.46 4.81 8.15
C ARG A 54 -1.26 5.32 8.94
N VAL A 55 -0.86 6.55 8.67
CA VAL A 55 0.12 7.25 9.50
C VAL A 55 -0.59 7.84 10.70
N SER A 56 -0.20 7.42 11.91
CA SER A 56 -0.81 7.96 13.13
C SER A 56 -0.55 9.46 13.26
N ALA A 57 -1.47 10.18 13.92
CA ALA A 57 -1.29 11.61 14.22
C ALA A 57 0.02 11.86 15.01
N TRP A 58 0.40 10.94 15.89
CA TRP A 58 1.68 10.98 16.60
C TRP A 58 2.87 10.86 15.65
N THR A 59 2.88 9.85 14.76
CA THR A 59 3.94 9.66 13.77
C THR A 59 4.10 10.90 12.88
N ARG A 60 2.98 11.52 12.48
CA ARG A 60 2.98 12.73 11.64
C ARG A 60 3.48 13.99 12.36
N THR A 61 3.30 14.05 13.69
CA THR A 61 3.66 15.22 14.51
C THR A 61 4.94 15.03 15.32
N GLN A 62 5.54 13.83 15.29
CA GLN A 62 6.75 13.51 16.03
C GLN A 62 7.88 14.44 15.62
N ARG A 63 8.35 15.23 16.58
CA ARG A 63 9.53 16.10 16.39
C ARG A 63 10.79 15.32 16.74
N PRO A 64 11.94 15.65 16.11
CA PRO A 64 13.21 15.06 16.50
C PRO A 64 13.46 15.28 17.99
N LEU A 65 13.93 14.25 18.67
CA LEU A 65 14.34 14.37 20.06
C LEU A 65 15.38 15.49 20.15
N ARG A 66 15.11 16.49 20.98
CA ARG A 66 16.10 17.52 21.26
C ARG A 66 17.33 16.85 21.86
N ARG A 67 18.50 17.45 21.61
CA ARG A 67 19.76 16.97 22.19
C ARG A 67 19.55 16.78 23.71
N PRO A 68 19.92 15.62 24.26
CA PRO A 68 19.77 15.37 25.69
C PRO A 68 20.49 16.47 26.47
N LEU A 69 19.93 16.81 27.64
CA LEU A 69 20.48 17.83 28.51
C LEU A 69 21.91 17.45 28.91
N ARG A 70 22.83 18.41 28.79
CA ARG A 70 24.23 18.27 29.20
C ARG A 70 24.31 18.04 30.71
N ARG A 71 24.59 16.79 31.10
CA ARG A 71 24.76 16.37 32.51
C ARG A 71 26.10 16.82 33.11
N ASP A 72 27.02 17.21 32.24
CA ASP A 72 28.33 17.77 32.58
C ASP A 72 28.25 19.26 32.96
N ILE A 73 27.06 19.88 32.90
CA ILE A 73 26.82 21.23 33.38
C ILE A 73 25.90 21.16 34.61
N PRO A 74 26.33 21.67 35.78
CA PRO A 74 25.47 21.72 36.96
C PRO A 74 24.24 22.61 36.69
N TRP A 75 23.05 22.14 37.08
CA TRP A 75 21.81 22.90 36.92
C TRP A 75 21.72 24.00 37.98
N GLY A 76 22.42 25.11 37.74
CA GLY A 76 22.46 26.24 38.67
C GLY A 76 22.77 25.80 40.11
N ARG A 77 21.94 26.24 41.06
CA ARG A 77 22.09 25.93 42.49
C ARG A 77 21.66 24.51 42.91
N PHE A 78 21.23 23.66 41.97
CA PHE A 78 20.69 22.32 42.26
C PHE A 78 21.70 21.19 42.03
N ALA A 79 22.99 21.50 42.08
CA ALA A 79 24.05 20.50 42.21
C ALA A 79 24.36 20.30 43.70
N GLY A 80 23.51 19.51 44.37
CA GLY A 80 23.61 19.13 45.78
C GLY A 80 22.78 17.89 46.02
#